data_AF-A0A2S3QMM8-F1
#
_entry.id   AF-A0A2S3QMM8-F1
#
_cell.length_a   1.000
_cell.length_b   1.000
_cell.length_c   1.000
_cell.angle_alpha   90.00
_cell.angle_beta   90.00
_cell.angle_gamma   90.00
#
_symmetry.space_group_name_H-M   'P 1'
#
loop_
_entity.id
_entity.type
_entity.pdbx_description
1 polymer ?
#
loop_
_entity_poly.entity_id
_entity_poly.type
_entity_poly.pdbx_seq_one_letter_code
_entity_poly.pdbx_strand_id
1 'polypeptide(L)'
;MKKMALTLTAMFTILSLVSCQENHFKEDKVFAGGLYVKKDVLNRGKQIYTEYCMPCHGVDGDGKGVAAKAMKVPPRDFTKGVFKFGEVEAGTLPHDKHFYKILEKGLHGTAMLPWDLTEDQMFEVVQYIKTFAPSVWEGKDKELGKQVTLGKNPYGVAHVKSAIEEGKKVYHADAMCWSCHRAYVPKDELAKLTGMSASDFSDSDYQSKLQETEWGFKSLPPDFTWNTIRSADTVEEIALRLAAGVGGTAMAAWKGTLTDDQIWAVAHYVEYLKNLKDTEARKELLDRIKNQ
;
A
#
# COMPACT_ATOMS: atom_id res chain seq x y z
N MET A 1 53.14 61.05 12.01
CA MET A 1 52.03 60.65 12.91
C MET A 1 50.76 61.21 12.29
N LYS A 2 49.78 60.50 11.73
CA LYS A 2 49.08 59.28 12.16
C LYS A 2 48.74 58.41 10.93
N LYS A 3 48.97 57.10 11.08
CA LYS A 3 48.36 56.02 10.30
C LYS A 3 46.92 55.76 10.82
N MET A 4 46.19 54.93 10.07
CA MET A 4 45.01 54.12 10.46
C MET A 4 43.65 54.82 10.46
N ALA A 5 42.89 54.53 9.39
CA ALA A 5 41.47 54.18 9.39
C ALA A 5 41.10 53.76 7.95
N LEU A 6 41.79 52.77 7.36
CA LEU A 6 41.30 51.40 7.26
C LEU A 6 39.77 51.30 7.05
N THR A 7 39.35 51.63 5.83
CA THR A 7 38.49 50.78 4.98
C THR A 7 37.97 49.51 5.65
N LEU A 8 36.79 49.57 6.28
CA LEU A 8 36.13 48.38 6.84
C LEU A 8 34.59 48.39 6.71
N THR A 9 34.02 49.19 5.81
CA THR A 9 32.56 49.32 5.69
C THR A 9 32.01 49.05 4.28
N ALA A 10 32.84 48.67 3.32
CA ALA A 10 32.42 48.46 1.93
C ALA A 10 32.77 47.08 1.36
N MET A 11 32.89 46.06 2.23
CA MET A 11 33.07 44.67 1.85
C MET A 11 31.98 43.79 2.49
N PHE A 12 30.76 44.32 2.52
CA PHE A 12 29.53 43.57 2.75
C PHE A 12 28.67 43.60 1.46
N THR A 13 29.35 43.54 0.32
CA THR A 13 28.73 43.36 -0.98
C THR A 13 28.79 41.88 -1.35
N ILE A 14 27.62 41.25 -1.26
CA ILE A 14 27.23 40.13 -2.12
C ILE A 14 28.04 38.84 -1.84
N LEU A 15 27.92 38.30 -0.62
CA LEU A 15 27.77 36.85 -0.54
C LEU A 15 26.31 36.56 -0.93
N SER A 16 26.05 36.61 -2.24
CA SER A 16 24.85 36.03 -2.80
C SER A 16 24.80 34.61 -2.26
N LEU A 17 23.75 34.33 -1.49
CA LEU A 17 23.28 32.99 -1.19
C LEU A 17 22.95 32.34 -2.54
N VAL A 18 23.98 31.92 -3.28
CA VAL A 18 23.85 30.83 -4.23
C VAL A 18 23.67 29.63 -3.33
N SER A 19 22.44 29.48 -2.82
CA SER A 19 21.94 28.16 -2.51
C SER A 19 22.20 27.37 -3.78
N CYS A 20 23.17 26.47 -3.76
CA CYS A 20 23.37 25.50 -4.81
C CYS A 20 22.13 24.61 -4.79
N GLN A 21 21.03 25.12 -5.32
CA GLN A 21 19.88 24.33 -5.64
C GLN A 21 20.35 23.49 -6.83
N GLU A 22 20.81 22.27 -6.53
CA GLU A 22 21.23 21.33 -7.55
C GLU A 22 20.03 21.08 -8.48
N ASN A 23 20.02 21.78 -9.62
CA ASN A 23 19.05 21.57 -10.68
C ASN A 23 19.39 20.26 -11.39
N HIS A 24 18.96 19.15 -10.81
CA HIS A 24 19.20 17.80 -11.31
C HIS A 24 18.49 17.57 -12.65
N PHE A 25 17.21 17.92 -12.73
CA PHE A 25 16.44 17.86 -13.96
C PHE A 25 16.63 19.14 -14.78
N LYS A 26 17.00 18.97 -16.05
CA LYS A 26 17.19 20.06 -17.03
C LYS A 26 16.04 20.18 -18.02
N GLU A 27 15.25 19.12 -18.15
CA GLU A 27 14.17 18.96 -19.12
C GLU A 27 12.88 18.56 -18.41
N ASP A 28 11.76 18.95 -19.00
CA ASP A 28 10.43 18.58 -18.56
C ASP A 28 10.14 17.13 -18.96
N LYS A 29 9.25 16.46 -18.24
CA LYS A 29 8.90 15.05 -18.49
C LYS A 29 7.42 14.90 -18.77
N VAL A 30 7.08 13.84 -19.48
CA VAL A 30 5.70 13.40 -19.67
C VAL A 30 5.54 12.00 -19.09
N PHE A 31 4.61 11.85 -18.16
CA PHE A 31 4.33 10.58 -17.50
C PHE A 31 3.01 9.96 -17.99
N ALA A 32 2.78 8.73 -17.55
CA ALA A 32 1.58 7.96 -17.79
C ALA A 32 0.29 8.78 -17.57
N GLY A 33 -0.68 8.59 -18.46
CA GLY A 33 -1.89 9.42 -18.51
C GLY A 33 -1.69 10.78 -19.18
N GLY A 34 -0.56 10.99 -19.88
CA GLY A 34 -0.27 12.23 -20.60
C GLY A 34 0.09 13.42 -19.71
N LEU A 35 0.47 13.16 -18.46
CA LEU A 35 0.76 14.20 -17.48
C LEU A 35 2.08 14.90 -17.79
N TYR A 36 2.03 16.19 -18.13
CA TYR A 36 3.20 17.03 -18.34
C TYR A 36 3.72 17.60 -17.02
N VAL A 37 5.00 17.40 -16.72
CA VAL A 37 5.63 17.84 -15.47
C VAL A 37 6.87 18.66 -15.76
N LYS A 38 6.89 19.90 -15.25
CA LYS A 38 8.04 20.81 -15.41
C LYS A 38 9.25 20.33 -14.61
N LYS A 39 10.46 20.54 -15.13
CA LYS A 39 11.72 20.25 -14.42
C LYS A 39 11.81 20.87 -13.04
N ASP A 40 11.25 22.06 -12.84
CA ASP A 40 11.27 22.74 -11.54
C ASP A 40 10.42 21.99 -10.50
N VAL A 41 9.31 21.38 -10.92
CA VAL A 41 8.49 20.49 -10.06
C VAL A 41 9.31 19.26 -9.67
N LEU A 42 10.00 18.64 -10.62
CA LEU A 42 10.85 17.47 -10.35
C LEU A 42 12.02 17.80 -9.42
N ASN A 43 12.65 18.97 -9.57
CA ASN A 43 13.73 19.43 -8.70
C ASN A 43 13.25 19.70 -7.27
N ARG A 44 12.06 20.29 -7.08
CA ARG A 44 11.44 20.42 -5.74
C ARG A 44 11.06 19.06 -5.15
N GLY A 45 10.49 18.17 -5.97
CA GLY A 45 10.20 16.79 -5.59
C GLY A 45 11.45 16.02 -5.14
N LYS A 46 12.58 16.20 -5.83
CA LYS A 46 13.89 15.65 -5.43
C LYS A 46 14.31 16.16 -4.06
N GLN A 47 14.14 17.45 -3.78
CA GLN A 47 14.49 18.04 -2.49
C GLN A 47 13.67 17.40 -1.36
N ILE A 48 12.34 17.32 -1.52
CA ILE A 48 11.44 16.66 -0.57
C ILE A 48 11.85 15.19 -0.38
N TYR A 49 12.10 14.46 -1.47
CA TYR A 49 12.53 13.07 -1.39
C TYR A 49 13.84 12.91 -0.63
N THR A 50 14.82 13.75 -0.90
CA THR A 50 16.16 13.71 -0.27
C THR A 50 16.05 13.92 1.23
N GLU A 51 15.20 14.86 1.65
CA GLU A 51 15.02 15.22 3.05
C GLU A 51 14.22 14.15 3.82
N TYR A 52 13.11 13.67 3.26
CA TYR A 52 12.14 12.87 4.01
C TYR A 52 12.13 11.38 3.64
N CYS A 53 12.37 11.03 2.38
CA CYS A 53 12.13 9.68 1.87
C CYS A 53 13.41 8.85 1.70
N MET A 54 14.50 9.50 1.27
CA MET A 54 15.79 8.89 0.94
C MET A 54 16.42 8.07 2.08
N PRO A 55 16.35 8.47 3.37
CA PRO A 55 16.93 7.67 4.45
C PRO A 55 16.39 6.23 4.49
N CYS A 56 15.14 6.02 4.07
CA CYS A 56 14.49 4.71 3.99
C CYS A 56 14.54 4.13 2.57
N HIS A 57 14.15 4.91 1.57
CA HIS A 57 13.98 4.42 0.19
C HIS A 57 15.25 4.43 -0.66
N GLY A 58 16.36 4.97 -0.16
CA GLY A 58 17.66 4.98 -0.83
C GLY A 58 17.86 6.17 -1.76
N VAL A 59 19.11 6.51 -2.08
CA VAL A 59 19.43 7.57 -3.04
C VAL A 59 18.97 7.23 -4.45
N ASP A 60 19.02 5.94 -4.80
CA ASP A 60 18.63 5.41 -6.10
C ASP A 60 17.17 4.93 -6.13
N GLY A 61 16.40 5.16 -5.06
CA GLY A 61 15.01 4.70 -4.96
C GLY A 61 14.84 3.17 -4.87
N ASP A 62 15.91 2.43 -4.59
CA ASP A 62 15.96 0.96 -4.61
C ASP A 62 15.48 0.30 -3.31
N GLY A 63 14.98 1.08 -2.36
CA GLY A 63 14.53 0.60 -1.06
C GLY A 63 15.66 0.25 -0.09
N LYS A 64 16.93 0.57 -0.42
CA LYS A 64 18.12 0.22 0.39
C LYS A 64 18.73 1.42 1.11
N GLY A 65 17.89 2.37 1.54
CA GLY A 65 18.32 3.48 2.38
C GLY A 65 18.98 3.00 3.68
N VAL A 66 19.79 3.86 4.30
CA VAL A 66 20.54 3.52 5.52
C VAL A 66 19.64 2.97 6.63
N ALA A 67 18.40 3.48 6.75
CA ALA A 67 17.43 3.04 7.73
C ALA A 67 16.77 1.69 7.38
N ALA A 68 16.72 1.31 6.10
CA ALA A 68 16.06 0.08 5.64
C ALA A 68 16.63 -1.19 6.27
N LYS A 69 17.94 -1.20 6.58
CA LYS A 69 18.65 -2.37 7.13
C LYS A 69 18.10 -2.85 8.47
N ALA A 70 17.51 -1.96 9.26
CA ALA A 70 16.93 -2.28 10.56
C ALA A 70 15.42 -2.60 10.50
N MET A 71 14.81 -2.53 9.31
CA MET A 71 13.36 -2.67 9.17
C MET A 71 12.95 -4.12 8.89
N LYS A 72 11.94 -4.61 9.62
CA LYS A 72 11.33 -5.93 9.37
C LYS A 72 10.58 -5.98 8.03
N VAL A 73 9.97 -4.86 7.64
CA VAL A 73 9.30 -4.71 6.35
C VAL A 73 10.17 -3.79 5.51
N PRO A 74 10.75 -4.27 4.39
CA PRO A 74 11.61 -3.44 3.57
C PRO A 74 10.82 -2.28 2.94
N PRO A 75 11.41 -1.09 2.83
CA PRO A 75 10.86 0.00 2.04
C PRO A 75 10.60 -0.41 0.59
N ARG A 76 9.69 0.29 -0.08
CA ARG A 76 9.40 0.05 -1.49
C ARG A 76 10.61 0.39 -2.35
N ASP A 77 11.01 -0.56 -3.19
CA ASP A 77 11.87 -0.35 -4.35
C ASP A 77 11.04 0.30 -5.47
N PHE A 78 11.29 1.58 -5.73
CA PHE A 78 10.62 2.37 -6.76
C PHE A 78 11.16 2.10 -8.16
N THR A 79 12.36 1.53 -8.28
CA THR A 79 13.00 1.24 -9.58
C THR A 79 12.23 0.18 -10.39
N LYS A 80 11.39 -0.60 -9.72
CA LYS A 80 10.51 -1.59 -10.37
C LYS A 80 9.27 -0.98 -10.98
N GLY A 81 8.85 0.21 -10.54
CA GLY A 81 7.57 0.81 -10.97
C GLY A 81 6.32 0.03 -10.52
N VAL A 82 6.47 -1.00 -9.68
CA VAL A 82 5.37 -1.82 -9.17
C VAL A 82 4.92 -1.32 -7.81
N PHE A 83 3.61 -1.10 -7.64
CA PHE A 83 3.05 -0.55 -6.42
C PHE A 83 1.89 -1.41 -5.89
N LYS A 84 1.91 -1.66 -4.57
CA LYS A 84 0.94 -2.55 -3.91
C LYS A 84 -0.45 -1.95 -3.81
N PHE A 85 -0.56 -0.65 -3.55
CA PHE A 85 -1.74 -0.06 -2.92
C PHE A 85 -2.44 1.00 -3.78
N GLY A 86 -2.72 0.67 -5.05
CA GLY A 86 -3.63 1.46 -5.89
C GLY A 86 -5.10 1.04 -5.74
N GLU A 87 -6.03 1.91 -6.15
CA GLU A 87 -7.45 1.57 -6.38
C GLU A 87 -7.69 1.31 -7.88
N VAL A 88 -6.75 0.59 -8.49
CA VAL A 88 -6.76 0.09 -9.88
C VAL A 88 -6.50 -1.41 -9.83
N GLU A 89 -6.82 -2.14 -10.89
CA GLU A 89 -6.53 -3.58 -10.98
C GLU A 89 -5.03 -3.86 -10.73
N ALA A 90 -4.74 -4.81 -9.84
CA ALA A 90 -3.39 -5.20 -9.48
C ALA A 90 -2.57 -5.55 -10.73
N GLY A 91 -1.37 -4.96 -10.84
CA GLY A 91 -0.51 -5.08 -12.01
C GLY A 91 -0.62 -3.92 -13.01
N THR A 92 -1.60 -3.02 -12.84
CA THR A 92 -1.72 -1.78 -13.62
C THR A 92 -1.19 -0.55 -12.86
N LEU A 93 -0.95 0.55 -13.57
CA LEU A 93 -0.35 1.76 -12.98
C LEU A 93 -1.34 2.56 -12.13
N PRO A 94 -1.04 2.81 -10.84
CA PRO A 94 -1.89 3.65 -10.00
C PRO A 94 -1.89 5.12 -10.41
N HIS A 95 -3.01 5.79 -10.14
CA HIS A 95 -3.16 7.25 -10.20
C HIS A 95 -2.50 7.94 -9.00
N ASP A 96 -2.16 9.22 -9.16
CA ASP A 96 -1.41 10.00 -8.17
C ASP A 96 -2.08 10.09 -6.81
N LYS A 97 -3.40 10.26 -6.80
CA LYS A 97 -4.21 10.26 -5.57
C LYS A 97 -4.02 9.03 -4.69
N HIS A 98 -3.67 7.87 -5.26
CA HIS A 98 -3.41 6.67 -4.48
C HIS A 98 -2.09 6.77 -3.72
N PHE A 99 -1.08 7.45 -4.30
CA PHE A 99 0.15 7.77 -3.60
C PHE A 99 -0.09 8.82 -2.51
N TYR A 100 -0.93 9.82 -2.78
CA TYR A 100 -1.27 10.85 -1.78
C TYR A 100 -1.92 10.23 -0.55
N LYS A 101 -2.88 9.32 -0.73
CA LYS A 101 -3.50 8.58 0.37
C LYS A 101 -2.47 7.80 1.21
N ILE A 102 -1.42 7.25 0.59
CA ILE A 102 -0.33 6.57 1.30
C ILE A 102 0.55 7.57 2.06
N LEU A 103 0.85 8.73 1.46
CA LEU A 103 1.62 9.79 2.11
C LEU A 103 0.85 10.37 3.31
N GLU A 104 -0.45 10.62 3.17
CA GLU A 104 -1.32 11.16 4.22
C GLU A 104 -1.57 10.18 5.36
N LYS A 105 -1.82 8.90 5.06
CA LYS A 105 -2.21 7.90 6.07
C LYS A 105 -1.06 7.03 6.55
N GLY A 106 0.06 7.01 5.84
CA GLY A 106 1.10 6.02 6.04
C GLY A 106 0.63 4.60 5.71
N LEU A 107 1.37 3.61 6.23
CA LEU A 107 1.08 2.19 6.07
C LEU A 107 1.22 1.46 7.42
N HIS A 108 0.10 0.93 7.91
CA HIS A 108 0.02 0.28 9.23
C HIS A 108 1.02 -0.86 9.39
N GLY A 109 1.65 -0.92 10.57
CA GLY A 109 2.65 -1.94 10.89
C GLY A 109 3.95 -1.82 10.09
N THR A 110 4.26 -0.63 9.55
CA THR A 110 5.53 -0.32 8.88
C THR A 110 6.12 1.00 9.37
N ALA A 111 7.34 1.32 8.94
CA ALA A 111 7.96 2.62 9.21
C ALA A 111 7.49 3.74 8.26
N MET A 112 6.60 3.45 7.30
CA MET A 112 6.00 4.46 6.43
C MET A 112 4.87 5.16 7.19
N LEU A 113 5.21 6.20 7.95
CA LEU A 113 4.26 7.00 8.73
C LEU A 113 3.50 8.00 7.84
N PRO A 114 2.37 8.55 8.33
CA PRO A 114 1.79 9.78 7.81
C PRO A 114 2.82 10.90 7.66
N TRP A 115 2.75 11.64 6.56
CA TRP A 115 3.58 12.81 6.27
C TRP A 115 2.74 14.09 6.28
N ASP A 116 3.27 15.12 6.91
CA ASP A 116 2.69 16.48 6.90
C ASP A 116 3.17 17.23 5.66
N LEU A 117 2.61 16.88 4.50
CA LEU A 117 2.89 17.49 3.20
C LEU A 117 1.61 18.10 2.63
N THR A 118 1.73 19.26 1.99
CA THR A 118 0.64 19.84 1.20
C THR A 118 0.38 19.01 -0.07
N GLU A 119 -0.79 19.17 -0.69
CA GLU A 119 -1.08 18.51 -1.97
C GLU A 119 -0.03 18.81 -3.06
N ASP A 120 0.46 20.05 -3.13
CA ASP A 120 1.51 20.44 -4.07
C ASP A 120 2.84 19.70 -3.79
N GLN A 121 3.22 19.59 -2.51
CA GLN A 121 4.42 18.84 -2.10
C GLN A 121 4.28 17.34 -2.38
N MET A 122 3.08 16.78 -2.15
CA MET A 122 2.78 15.39 -2.48
C MET A 122 2.85 15.17 -3.99
N PHE A 123 2.29 16.06 -4.80
CA PHE A 123 2.42 16.02 -6.24
C PHE A 123 3.89 16.03 -6.68
N GLU A 124 4.68 16.97 -6.16
CA GLU A 124 6.09 17.13 -6.48
C GLU A 124 6.91 15.86 -6.17
N VAL A 125 6.79 15.32 -4.95
CA VAL A 125 7.55 14.12 -4.56
C VAL A 125 7.09 12.87 -5.31
N VAL A 126 5.80 12.73 -5.61
CA VAL A 126 5.27 11.62 -6.40
C VAL A 126 5.79 11.66 -7.83
N GLN A 127 5.82 12.83 -8.47
CA GLN A 127 6.39 12.93 -9.82
C GLN A 127 7.89 12.60 -9.82
N TYR A 128 8.63 13.04 -8.80
CA TYR A 128 10.03 12.64 -8.66
C TYR A 128 10.18 11.12 -8.48
N ILE A 129 9.38 10.48 -7.62
CA ILE A 129 9.42 9.03 -7.40
C ILE A 129 9.23 8.23 -8.69
N LYS A 130 8.35 8.68 -9.59
CA LYS A 130 8.13 8.03 -10.89
C LYS A 130 9.38 8.00 -11.77
N THR A 131 10.31 8.96 -11.59
CA THR A 131 11.57 9.01 -12.36
C THR A 131 12.53 7.86 -12.06
N PHE A 132 12.34 7.12 -10.96
CA PHE A 132 13.14 5.93 -10.67
C PHE A 132 12.81 4.74 -11.58
N ALA A 133 11.64 4.73 -12.24
CA ALA A 133 11.23 3.67 -13.17
C ALA A 133 10.74 4.26 -14.51
N PRO A 134 11.63 4.88 -15.30
CA PRO A 134 11.24 5.62 -16.51
C PRO A 134 10.61 4.71 -17.58
N SER A 135 11.04 3.45 -17.70
CA SER A 135 10.45 2.48 -18.64
C SER A 135 8.98 2.16 -18.36
N VAL A 136 8.54 2.36 -17.11
CA VAL A 136 7.19 2.10 -16.63
C VAL A 136 6.34 3.37 -16.71
N TRP A 137 6.89 4.50 -16.26
CA TRP A 137 6.12 5.73 -16.04
C TRP A 137 6.26 6.80 -17.12
N GLU A 138 7.38 6.89 -17.82
CA GLU A 138 7.65 7.97 -18.77
C GLU A 138 7.18 7.60 -20.18
N GLY A 139 6.45 8.52 -20.81
CA GLY A 139 5.91 8.35 -22.15
C GLY A 139 4.42 8.66 -22.24
N LYS A 140 4.01 9.27 -23.36
CA LYS A 140 2.60 9.55 -23.67
C LYS A 140 1.80 8.28 -23.99
N ASP A 141 2.51 7.21 -24.35
CA ASP A 141 1.99 5.87 -24.61
C ASP A 141 1.69 5.07 -23.32
N LYS A 142 2.15 5.55 -22.15
CA LYS A 142 1.91 4.88 -20.88
C LYS A 142 0.51 5.23 -20.37
N GLU A 143 -0.27 4.20 -20.09
CA GLU A 143 -1.65 4.35 -19.61
C GLU A 143 -1.75 4.04 -18.12
N LEU A 144 -2.58 4.81 -17.42
CA LEU A 144 -2.94 4.52 -16.05
C LEU A 144 -3.97 3.39 -16.02
N GLY A 145 -3.93 2.59 -14.95
CA GLY A 145 -4.91 1.54 -14.72
C GLY A 145 -6.33 2.09 -14.62
N LYS A 146 -7.29 1.29 -15.08
CA LYS A 146 -8.71 1.62 -14.91
C LYS A 146 -9.03 1.61 -13.41
N GLN A 147 -9.61 2.70 -12.93
CA GLN A 147 -9.99 2.78 -11.53
C GLN A 147 -11.09 1.76 -11.22
N VAL A 148 -10.88 1.02 -10.14
CA VAL A 148 -11.85 0.06 -9.64
C VAL A 148 -12.97 0.81 -8.95
N THR A 149 -14.20 0.44 -9.29
CA THR A 149 -15.41 0.95 -8.67
C THR A 149 -16.24 -0.22 -8.16
N LEU A 150 -16.99 0.00 -7.08
CA LEU A 150 -17.95 -0.97 -6.56
C LEU A 150 -19.33 -0.34 -6.56
N GLY A 151 -20.35 -1.17 -6.76
CA GLY A 151 -21.73 -0.84 -6.47
C GLY A 151 -21.92 -0.40 -5.02
N LYS A 152 -23.05 0.25 -4.72
CA LYS A 152 -23.38 0.69 -3.37
C LYS A 152 -23.42 -0.50 -2.42
N ASN A 153 -22.82 -0.36 -1.24
CA ASN A 153 -22.88 -1.37 -0.18
C ASN A 153 -24.34 -1.74 0.14
N PRO A 154 -24.78 -2.99 -0.12
CA PRO A 154 -26.17 -3.38 0.01
C PRO A 154 -26.59 -3.64 1.47
N TYR A 155 -25.63 -3.86 2.38
CA TYR A 155 -25.92 -4.31 3.74
C TYR A 155 -26.22 -3.16 4.71
N GLY A 156 -25.63 -1.98 4.51
CA GLY A 156 -25.77 -0.85 5.43
C GLY A 156 -25.49 -1.21 6.89
N VAL A 157 -25.91 -0.36 7.84
CA VAL A 157 -25.71 -0.61 9.28
C VAL A 157 -26.68 -1.66 9.84
N ALA A 158 -27.85 -1.83 9.23
CA ALA A 158 -28.91 -2.71 9.73
C ALA A 158 -28.69 -4.19 9.41
N HIS A 159 -27.91 -4.52 8.37
CA HIS A 159 -27.72 -5.89 7.89
C HIS A 159 -26.25 -6.36 8.00
N VAL A 160 -25.47 -5.77 8.90
CA VAL A 160 -24.06 -6.16 9.13
C VAL A 160 -23.95 -7.64 9.52
N LYS A 161 -24.86 -8.17 10.35
CA LYS A 161 -24.83 -9.59 10.74
C LYS A 161 -24.97 -10.53 9.54
N SER A 162 -25.90 -10.26 8.62
CA SER A 162 -26.03 -11.06 7.40
C SER A 162 -24.85 -10.87 6.45
N ALA A 163 -24.26 -9.66 6.41
CA ALA A 163 -23.04 -9.41 5.64
C ALA A 163 -21.86 -10.26 6.13
N ILE A 164 -21.68 -10.36 7.46
CA ILE A 164 -20.63 -11.16 8.09
C ILE A 164 -20.85 -12.66 7.80
N GLU A 165 -22.08 -13.17 7.92
CA GLU A 165 -22.36 -14.58 7.63
C GLU A 165 -22.15 -14.91 6.15
N GLU A 166 -22.57 -14.03 5.24
CA GLU A 166 -22.32 -14.21 3.81
C GLU A 166 -20.83 -14.10 3.48
N GLY A 167 -20.14 -13.10 4.04
CA GLY A 167 -18.71 -12.92 3.85
C GLY A 167 -17.89 -14.10 4.38
N LYS A 168 -18.32 -14.72 5.49
CA LYS A 168 -17.73 -15.95 6.02
C LYS A 168 -17.86 -17.10 5.00
N LYS A 169 -19.01 -17.26 4.35
CA LYS A 169 -19.21 -18.28 3.31
C LYS A 169 -18.33 -18.00 2.10
N VAL A 170 -18.38 -16.78 1.56
CA VAL A 170 -17.58 -16.41 0.38
C VAL A 170 -16.08 -16.59 0.67
N TYR A 171 -15.61 -16.15 1.83
CA TYR A 171 -14.21 -16.30 2.23
C TYR A 171 -13.74 -17.76 2.26
N HIS A 172 -14.57 -18.66 2.80
CA HIS A 172 -14.16 -20.05 3.02
C HIS A 172 -14.50 -20.99 1.85
N ALA A 173 -15.61 -20.76 1.16
CA ALA A 173 -16.12 -21.65 0.12
C ALA A 173 -15.85 -21.10 -1.29
N ASP A 174 -16.36 -19.91 -1.61
CA ASP A 174 -16.36 -19.41 -2.99
C ASP A 174 -14.97 -18.91 -3.43
N ALA A 175 -14.34 -18.10 -2.60
CA ALA A 175 -13.05 -17.48 -2.87
C ALA A 175 -11.87 -18.26 -2.26
N MET A 176 -12.15 -19.20 -1.35
CA MET A 176 -11.15 -20.02 -0.65
C MET A 176 -9.92 -19.21 -0.19
N CYS A 177 -10.16 -18.05 0.43
CA CYS A 177 -9.11 -17.10 0.79
C CYS A 177 -8.08 -17.71 1.78
N TRP A 178 -8.49 -18.73 2.52
CA TRP A 178 -7.65 -19.54 3.42
C TRP A 178 -6.59 -20.39 2.68
N SER A 179 -6.63 -20.48 1.36
CA SER A 179 -5.53 -21.10 0.59
C SER A 179 -4.21 -20.35 0.79
N CYS A 180 -4.27 -19.03 1.03
CA CYS A 180 -3.12 -18.16 1.28
C CYS A 180 -3.15 -17.50 2.67
N HIS A 181 -4.33 -17.11 3.13
CA HIS A 181 -4.57 -16.61 4.48
C HIS A 181 -4.93 -17.78 5.43
N ARG A 182 -5.20 -17.48 6.70
CA ARG A 182 -5.70 -18.46 7.66
C ARG A 182 -7.19 -18.77 7.45
N ALA A 183 -7.62 -20.02 7.66
CA ALA A 183 -9.01 -20.36 7.92
C ALA A 183 -9.46 -19.90 9.33
N TYR A 184 -10.63 -19.26 9.41
CA TYR A 184 -11.19 -18.72 10.67
C TYR A 184 -12.45 -19.45 11.11
N VAL A 185 -12.62 -20.70 10.69
CA VAL A 185 -13.70 -21.58 11.13
C VAL A 185 -13.13 -22.96 11.48
N PRO A 186 -13.72 -23.69 12.43
CA PRO A 186 -13.26 -25.02 12.77
C PRO A 186 -13.32 -25.99 11.58
N LYS A 187 -12.56 -27.09 11.66
CA LYS A 187 -12.32 -28.02 10.54
C LYS A 187 -13.60 -28.67 10.01
N ASP A 188 -14.54 -28.97 10.92
CA ASP A 188 -15.84 -29.53 10.54
C ASP A 188 -16.72 -28.50 9.81
N GLU A 189 -16.69 -27.24 10.24
CA GLU A 189 -17.40 -26.13 9.60
C GLU A 189 -16.78 -25.81 8.23
N LEU A 190 -15.44 -25.83 8.11
CA LEU A 190 -14.75 -25.63 6.84
C LEU A 190 -15.13 -26.70 5.80
N ALA A 191 -15.17 -27.97 6.22
CA ALA A 191 -15.62 -29.08 5.38
C ALA A 191 -17.07 -28.88 4.90
N LYS A 192 -17.97 -28.48 5.79
CA LYS A 192 -19.37 -28.20 5.44
C LYS A 192 -19.51 -27.03 4.45
N LEU A 193 -18.75 -25.96 4.65
CA LEU A 193 -18.81 -24.77 3.78
C LEU A 193 -18.28 -25.06 2.38
N THR A 194 -17.19 -25.82 2.26
CA THR A 194 -16.52 -26.11 0.99
C THR A 194 -17.10 -27.33 0.27
N GLY A 195 -17.82 -28.20 0.97
CA GLY A 195 -18.26 -29.51 0.47
C GLY A 195 -17.12 -30.55 0.40
N MET A 196 -15.94 -30.25 0.94
CA MET A 196 -14.78 -31.14 0.99
C MET A 196 -14.81 -32.05 2.22
N SER A 197 -13.94 -33.07 2.26
CA SER A 197 -13.78 -33.88 3.46
C SER A 197 -12.99 -33.13 4.51
N ALA A 198 -13.33 -33.31 5.80
CA ALA A 198 -12.51 -32.78 6.89
C ALA A 198 -11.06 -33.27 6.78
N SER A 199 -10.82 -34.50 6.30
CA SER A 199 -9.47 -35.04 6.10
C SER A 199 -8.60 -34.25 5.11
N ASP A 200 -9.21 -33.43 4.25
CA ASP A 200 -8.50 -32.69 3.20
C ASP A 200 -7.81 -31.44 3.76
N PHE A 201 -8.15 -31.03 4.99
CA PHE A 201 -7.55 -29.88 5.66
C PHE A 201 -6.45 -30.28 6.62
N SER A 202 -5.43 -29.43 6.67
CA SER A 202 -4.22 -29.58 7.50
C SER A 202 -4.05 -28.38 8.44
N ASP A 203 -3.17 -28.51 9.43
CA ASP A 203 -2.80 -27.39 10.31
C ASP A 203 -2.25 -26.19 9.55
N SER A 204 -1.69 -26.42 8.35
CA SER A 204 -1.15 -25.35 7.51
C SER A 204 -2.23 -24.43 6.94
N ASP A 205 -3.47 -24.90 6.78
CA ASP A 205 -4.62 -24.11 6.31
C ASP A 205 -5.11 -23.13 7.39
N TYR A 206 -4.68 -23.34 8.62
CA TYR A 206 -4.92 -22.46 9.76
C TYR A 206 -3.77 -21.49 10.02
N GLN A 207 -2.85 -21.35 9.07
CA GLN A 207 -1.72 -20.42 9.12
C GLN A 207 -1.68 -19.59 7.83
N SER A 208 -1.27 -18.32 7.95
CA SER A 208 -0.92 -17.55 6.76
C SER A 208 0.30 -18.17 6.08
N LYS A 209 0.26 -18.30 4.75
CA LYS A 209 1.32 -18.94 3.96
C LYS A 209 2.16 -17.88 3.25
N LEU A 210 3.48 -18.05 3.24
CA LEU A 210 4.38 -17.14 2.53
C LEU A 210 4.08 -17.14 1.03
N GLN A 211 3.88 -15.94 0.47
CA GLN A 211 3.59 -15.73 -0.94
C GLN A 211 4.78 -15.09 -1.65
N GLU A 212 5.06 -15.52 -2.88
CA GLU A 212 6.06 -14.87 -3.72
C GLU A 212 5.64 -13.43 -4.07
N THR A 213 6.62 -12.59 -4.35
CA THR A 213 6.39 -11.22 -4.83
C THR A 213 7.32 -10.92 -6.00
N GLU A 214 6.94 -9.93 -6.81
CA GLU A 214 7.73 -9.49 -7.97
C GLU A 214 9.08 -8.84 -7.59
N TRP A 215 9.29 -8.56 -6.29
CA TRP A 215 10.54 -7.98 -5.78
C TRP A 215 11.55 -9.05 -5.32
N GLY A 216 11.29 -10.33 -5.55
CA GLY A 216 12.23 -11.42 -5.23
C GLY A 216 12.34 -11.75 -3.74
N PHE A 217 11.36 -11.34 -2.93
CA PHE A 217 11.23 -11.76 -1.54
C PHE A 217 9.80 -12.26 -1.26
N LYS A 218 9.66 -13.13 -0.25
CA LYS A 218 8.37 -13.65 0.17
C LYS A 218 7.65 -12.69 1.11
N SER A 219 6.36 -12.50 0.91
CA SER A 219 5.50 -11.72 1.80
C SER A 219 4.47 -12.60 2.49
N LEU A 220 4.25 -12.36 3.78
CA LEU A 220 3.24 -13.06 4.56
C LEU A 220 1.93 -12.25 4.56
N PRO A 221 0.81 -12.82 4.10
CA PRO A 221 -0.50 -12.20 4.24
C PRO A 221 -0.87 -12.03 5.73
N PRO A 222 -1.62 -10.97 6.09
CA PRO A 222 -1.99 -10.73 7.48
C PRO A 222 -2.90 -11.83 8.02
N ASP A 223 -2.68 -12.23 9.28
CA ASP A 223 -3.71 -12.85 10.11
C ASP A 223 -4.64 -11.73 10.61
N PHE A 224 -5.88 -11.71 10.15
CA PHE A 224 -6.83 -10.64 10.42
C PHE A 224 -7.20 -10.52 11.90
N THR A 225 -7.00 -11.56 12.72
CA THR A 225 -7.27 -11.51 14.16
C THR A 225 -6.08 -11.01 14.98
N TRP A 226 -4.94 -10.71 14.35
CA TRP A 226 -3.69 -10.36 15.04
C TRP A 226 -2.97 -9.17 14.41
N ASN A 227 -2.89 -9.16 13.08
CA ASN A 227 -2.25 -8.11 12.29
C ASN A 227 -3.24 -7.03 11.89
N THR A 228 -2.72 -5.82 11.71
CA THR A 228 -3.46 -4.73 11.07
C THR A 228 -3.38 -4.85 9.54
N ILE A 229 -4.42 -4.40 8.85
CA ILE A 229 -4.42 -4.31 7.39
C ILE A 229 -3.61 -3.07 7.01
N ARG A 230 -2.61 -3.25 6.13
CA ARG A 230 -1.57 -2.24 5.92
C ARG A 230 -2.07 -0.91 5.33
N SER A 231 -3.15 -0.92 4.53
CA SER A 231 -3.58 0.23 3.72
C SER A 231 -5.07 0.56 3.83
N ALA A 232 -5.79 -0.02 4.79
CA ALA A 232 -7.23 0.08 4.86
C ALA A 232 -7.71 -0.04 6.30
N ASP A 233 -8.58 0.88 6.70
CA ASP A 233 -9.12 0.97 8.05
C ASP A 233 -10.62 0.74 8.12
N THR A 234 -11.35 1.04 7.04
CA THR A 234 -12.81 0.90 6.97
C THR A 234 -13.25 -0.23 6.06
N VAL A 235 -14.51 -0.65 6.18
CA VAL A 235 -15.12 -1.66 5.30
C VAL A 235 -15.02 -1.24 3.83
N GLU A 236 -15.22 0.04 3.52
CA GLU A 236 -15.10 0.58 2.16
C GLU A 236 -13.68 0.42 1.61
N GLU A 237 -12.66 0.73 2.42
CA GLU A 237 -11.27 0.60 2.00
C GLU A 237 -10.86 -0.87 1.86
N ILE A 238 -11.38 -1.75 2.72
CA ILE A 238 -11.17 -3.20 2.62
C ILE A 238 -11.85 -3.73 1.35
N ALA A 239 -13.08 -3.31 1.05
CA ALA A 239 -13.80 -3.71 -0.15
C ALA A 239 -13.07 -3.28 -1.42
N LEU A 240 -12.61 -2.02 -1.48
CA LEU A 240 -11.79 -1.53 -2.60
C LEU A 240 -10.47 -2.29 -2.72
N ARG A 241 -9.82 -2.62 -1.60
CA ARG A 241 -8.60 -3.43 -1.57
C ARG A 241 -8.83 -4.84 -2.13
N LEU A 242 -9.93 -5.50 -1.77
CA LEU A 242 -10.29 -6.81 -2.31
C LEU A 242 -10.58 -6.71 -3.82
N ALA A 243 -11.35 -5.70 -4.21
CA ALA A 243 -11.74 -5.48 -5.60
C ALA A 243 -10.51 -5.20 -6.51
N ALA A 244 -9.56 -4.40 -6.02
CA ALA A 244 -8.36 -4.02 -6.75
C ALA A 244 -7.21 -5.02 -6.65
N GLY A 245 -7.14 -5.81 -5.57
CA GLY A 245 -5.99 -6.66 -5.26
C GLY A 245 -4.82 -5.89 -4.67
N VAL A 246 -3.64 -6.52 -4.65
CA VAL A 246 -2.39 -5.95 -4.15
C VAL A 246 -1.29 -6.17 -5.18
N GLY A 247 -0.96 -5.11 -5.93
CA GLY A 247 0.01 -5.16 -7.03
C GLY A 247 1.38 -5.71 -6.61
N GLY A 248 1.99 -6.52 -7.48
CA GLY A 248 3.28 -7.16 -7.23
C GLY A 248 3.26 -8.30 -6.20
N THR A 249 2.08 -8.76 -5.79
CA THR A 249 1.90 -9.89 -4.86
C THR A 249 0.91 -10.90 -5.44
N ALA A 250 0.81 -12.09 -4.82
CA ALA A 250 -0.17 -13.11 -5.19
C ALA A 250 -1.64 -12.73 -4.97
N MET A 251 -1.94 -11.61 -4.29
CA MET A 251 -3.31 -11.17 -4.05
C MET A 251 -3.87 -10.44 -5.28
N ALA A 252 -4.49 -11.21 -6.18
CA ALA A 252 -5.14 -10.70 -7.38
C ALA A 252 -6.36 -9.81 -7.08
N ALA A 253 -6.84 -9.13 -8.11
CA ALA A 253 -8.11 -8.40 -8.07
C ALA A 253 -9.28 -9.39 -8.03
N TRP A 254 -10.17 -9.24 -7.05
CA TRP A 254 -11.36 -10.10 -6.95
C TRP A 254 -12.57 -9.56 -7.72
N LYS A 255 -12.54 -8.29 -8.15
CA LYS A 255 -13.60 -7.75 -9.01
C LYS A 255 -13.61 -8.50 -10.34
N GLY A 256 -14.80 -8.94 -10.77
CA GLY A 256 -14.98 -9.75 -11.97
C GLY A 256 -14.97 -11.26 -11.70
N THR A 257 -14.38 -11.69 -10.58
CA THR A 257 -14.52 -13.07 -10.07
C THR A 257 -15.66 -13.16 -9.05
N LEU A 258 -15.70 -12.21 -8.11
CA LEU A 258 -16.79 -12.04 -7.16
C LEU A 258 -17.71 -10.91 -7.60
N THR A 259 -18.99 -11.03 -7.23
CA THR A 259 -19.94 -9.92 -7.35
C THR A 259 -19.62 -8.80 -6.36
N ASP A 260 -20.06 -7.58 -6.64
CA ASP A 260 -19.82 -6.44 -5.75
C ASP A 260 -20.42 -6.68 -4.34
N ASP A 261 -21.59 -7.30 -4.26
CA ASP A 261 -22.24 -7.68 -3.00
C ASP A 261 -21.41 -8.69 -2.21
N GLN A 262 -20.84 -9.70 -2.87
CA GLN A 262 -19.93 -10.65 -2.23
C GLN A 262 -18.64 -9.97 -1.74
N ILE A 263 -18.08 -9.03 -2.50
CA ILE A 263 -16.92 -8.24 -2.06
C ILE A 263 -17.24 -7.44 -0.81
N TRP A 264 -18.42 -6.79 -0.76
CA TRP A 264 -18.89 -6.09 0.44
C TRP A 264 -19.06 -7.04 1.63
N ALA A 265 -19.64 -8.22 1.41
CA ALA A 265 -19.82 -9.22 2.45
C ALA A 265 -18.47 -9.66 3.04
N VAL A 266 -17.49 -10.00 2.19
CA VAL A 266 -16.14 -10.38 2.63
C VAL A 266 -15.46 -9.22 3.37
N ALA A 267 -15.63 -7.98 2.92
CA ALA A 267 -15.08 -6.81 3.61
C ALA A 267 -15.64 -6.66 5.04
N HIS A 268 -16.96 -6.85 5.24
CA HIS A 268 -17.57 -6.89 6.57
C HIS A 268 -17.06 -8.05 7.42
N TYR A 269 -16.85 -9.22 6.82
CA TYR A 269 -16.31 -10.38 7.53
C TYR A 269 -14.85 -10.15 7.98
N VAL A 270 -14.01 -9.59 7.12
CA VAL A 270 -12.63 -9.21 7.45
C VAL A 270 -12.60 -8.12 8.53
N GLU A 271 -13.50 -7.13 8.45
CA GLU A 271 -13.64 -6.10 9.49
C GLU A 271 -14.03 -6.71 10.84
N TYR A 272 -14.98 -7.65 10.84
CA TYR A 272 -15.35 -8.42 12.03
C TYR A 272 -14.14 -9.14 12.64
N LEU A 273 -13.36 -9.88 11.84
CA LEU A 273 -12.16 -10.59 12.30
C LEU A 273 -11.10 -9.63 12.87
N LYS A 274 -10.90 -8.48 12.22
CA LYS A 274 -10.00 -7.40 12.69
C LYS A 274 -10.38 -6.94 14.09
N ASN A 275 -11.68 -6.77 14.34
CA ASN A 275 -12.22 -6.30 15.61
C ASN A 275 -12.25 -7.37 16.71
N LEU A 276 -11.91 -8.63 16.40
CA LEU A 276 -11.69 -9.65 17.43
C LEU A 276 -10.33 -9.52 18.11
N LYS A 277 -9.38 -8.77 17.53
CA LYS A 277 -8.03 -8.62 18.09
C LYS A 277 -8.08 -8.17 19.56
N ASP A 278 -7.30 -8.85 20.40
CA ASP A 278 -7.20 -8.59 21.84
C ASP A 278 -8.54 -8.71 22.62
N THR A 279 -9.48 -9.53 22.13
CA THR A 279 -10.77 -9.83 22.81
C THR A 279 -10.88 -11.29 23.26
N GLU A 280 -11.77 -11.58 24.23
CA GLU A 280 -12.10 -12.97 24.61
C GLU A 280 -12.76 -13.76 23.47
N ALA A 281 -13.57 -13.09 22.63
CA ALA A 281 -14.19 -13.72 21.46
C ALA A 281 -13.16 -14.29 20.47
N ARG A 282 -11.98 -13.65 20.34
CA ARG A 282 -10.86 -14.23 19.58
C ARG A 282 -10.33 -15.50 20.23
N LYS A 283 -10.16 -15.51 21.55
CA LYS A 283 -9.67 -16.68 22.27
C LYS A 283 -10.62 -17.86 22.09
N GLU A 284 -11.93 -17.62 22.27
CA GLU A 284 -12.97 -18.62 22.02
C GLU A 284 -12.94 -19.16 20.58
N LEU A 285 -12.76 -18.27 19.59
CA LEU A 285 -12.61 -18.68 18.18
C LEU A 285 -11.41 -19.61 17.98
N LEU A 286 -10.24 -19.24 18.51
CA LEU A 286 -9.03 -20.03 18.35
C LEU A 286 -9.07 -21.35 19.13
N ASP A 287 -9.70 -21.38 20.30
CA ASP A 287 -9.91 -22.60 21.08
C ASP A 287 -10.85 -23.56 20.35
N ARG A 288 -11.91 -23.05 19.71
CA ARG A 288 -12.79 -23.86 18.85
C ARG A 288 -12.06 -24.46 17.66
N ILE A 289 -11.14 -23.71 17.05
CA ILE A 289 -10.32 -24.19 15.93
C ILE A 289 -9.34 -25.28 16.39
N LYS A 290 -8.72 -25.10 17.56
CA LYS A 290 -7.68 -26.01 18.07
C LYS A 290 -8.22 -27.35 18.58
N ASN A 291 -9.46 -27.37 19.10
CA ASN A 291 -10.05 -28.53 19.76
C ASN A 291 -10.88 -29.44 18.82
N GLN A 292 -10.58 -29.45 17.52
CA GLN A 292 -11.21 -30.28 16.49
C GLN A 292 -10.18 -31.01 15.63
#